data_AF-A0A0M0LT22-F1
#
_entry.id   AF-A0A0M0LT22-F1
#
_cell.length_a   1.000
_cell.length_b   1.000
_cell.length_c   1.000
_cell.angle_alpha   90.00
_cell.angle_beta   90.00
_cell.angle_gamma   90.00
#
_symmetry.space_group_name_H-M   'P 1'
#
loop_
_entity.id
_entity.type
_entity.pdbx_description
1 polymer ?
#
loop_
_entity_poly.entity_id
_entity_poly.type
_entity_poly.pdbx_seq_one_letter_code
_entity_poly.pdbx_strand_id
1 'polypeptide(L)'
;MLSGYTSLQWERDHGGKSLECIVPGFDDGVRADRHNKCDKWVFDAYAAAGYATYFGTNMCDWGVMEEVYPFDTLHPPVDHHLMEPWCHVDYDVDKLYFRPMSRCLGGRPAHAALMKYERDFLRAYAPLPRLSWSVYLEGHEPTFRAMSLLDADLAAHLLHLRAAHGERLVILLISDHGIHYGKYYDGAKAGAREHALPLFYALFPRRVLGAYPAVEAALCANQRRLVSPFDVHATLLHLVSFPAPPKLPDWSGTTSRVAPRSLLELVPANRACASAGIKTEDCGTC
;
A
#
# COMPACT_ATOMS: atom_id res chain seq x y z
N MET A 1 -4.35 -1.73 -0.95
CA MET A 1 -3.56 -1.15 -2.06
C MET A 1 -4.53 -0.94 -3.21
N LEU A 2 -4.97 0.31 -3.37
CA LEU A 2 -5.98 0.86 -4.28
C LEU A 2 -6.90 -0.11 -5.05
N SER A 3 -8.18 -0.07 -4.71
CA SER A 3 -9.26 -0.93 -5.21
C SER A 3 -10.34 -0.13 -5.93
N GLY A 4 -10.88 -0.66 -7.03
CA GLY A 4 -12.02 -0.08 -7.73
C GLY A 4 -12.86 -1.08 -8.54
N TYR A 5 -14.17 -0.82 -8.57
CA TYR A 5 -15.31 -1.32 -9.37
C TYR A 5 -15.52 -2.84 -9.58
N THR A 6 -14.47 -3.62 -9.73
CA THR A 6 -14.58 -5.02 -10.19
C THR A 6 -14.95 -6.03 -9.11
N SER A 7 -14.93 -5.66 -7.82
CA SER A 7 -15.38 -6.54 -6.73
C SER A 7 -16.88 -6.87 -6.84
N LEU A 8 -17.71 -5.86 -7.14
CA LEU A 8 -19.15 -6.00 -7.35
C LEU A 8 -19.50 -6.83 -8.60
N GLN A 9 -18.80 -6.59 -9.70
CA GLN A 9 -19.02 -7.32 -10.95
C GLN A 9 -18.60 -8.79 -10.82
N TRP A 10 -17.45 -9.06 -10.21
CA TRP A 10 -16.96 -10.42 -9.99
C TRP A 10 -17.82 -11.21 -9.01
N GLU A 11 -18.33 -10.60 -7.93
CA GLU A 11 -19.23 -11.26 -6.99
C GLU A 11 -20.53 -11.72 -7.68
N ARG A 12 -21.08 -10.88 -8.56
CA ARG A 12 -22.24 -11.23 -9.40
C ARG A 12 -21.93 -12.36 -10.38
N ASP A 13 -20.74 -12.36 -10.98
CA ASP A 13 -20.31 -13.38 -11.93
C ASP A 13 -19.93 -14.72 -11.25
N HIS A 14 -19.61 -14.71 -9.94
CA HIS A 14 -19.11 -15.88 -9.20
C HIS A 14 -19.99 -16.29 -8.01
N GLY A 15 -21.24 -15.82 -7.96
CA GLY A 15 -22.27 -16.32 -7.04
C GLY A 15 -22.02 -15.99 -5.56
N GLY A 16 -21.56 -14.78 -5.24
CA GLY A 16 -21.46 -14.32 -3.84
C GLY A 16 -20.22 -14.81 -3.07
N LYS A 17 -19.19 -15.32 -3.76
CA LYS A 17 -17.91 -15.65 -3.11
C LYS A 17 -17.16 -14.36 -2.73
N SER A 18 -16.34 -14.40 -1.68
CA SER A 18 -15.44 -13.29 -1.35
C SER A 18 -14.18 -13.30 -2.21
N LEU A 19 -13.71 -12.10 -2.56
CA LEU A 19 -12.45 -11.85 -3.26
C LEU A 19 -11.33 -11.56 -2.27
N GLU A 20 -10.09 -11.85 -2.66
CA GLU A 20 -8.95 -11.07 -2.17
C GLU A 20 -9.17 -9.60 -2.57
N CYS A 21 -8.94 -8.65 -1.66
CA CYS A 21 -9.34 -7.22 -1.78
C CYS A 21 -8.65 -6.41 -2.90
N ILE A 22 -8.40 -6.99 -4.08
CA ILE A 22 -7.58 -6.42 -5.14
C ILE A 22 -8.30 -6.66 -6.44
N VAL A 23 -8.95 -5.61 -6.92
CA VAL A 23 -9.75 -5.69 -8.14
C VAL A 23 -9.54 -4.43 -8.98
N PRO A 24 -9.32 -4.54 -10.31
CA PRO A 24 -8.83 -3.44 -11.14
C PRO A 24 -9.93 -2.50 -11.65
N GLY A 25 -9.54 -1.24 -11.87
CA GLY A 25 -10.34 -0.22 -12.56
C GLY A 25 -11.37 0.44 -11.62
N PHE A 26 -11.14 1.70 -11.26
CA PHE A 26 -12.11 2.50 -10.51
C PHE A 26 -13.04 3.25 -11.48
N ASP A 27 -14.32 3.32 -11.16
CA ASP A 27 -15.24 4.33 -11.70
C ASP A 27 -15.68 5.16 -10.49
N ASP A 28 -15.40 6.47 -10.51
CA ASP A 28 -15.46 7.38 -9.35
C ASP A 28 -16.85 7.60 -8.72
N GLY A 29 -17.85 6.83 -9.15
CA GLY A 29 -19.26 7.05 -8.81
C GLY A 29 -19.96 5.90 -8.09
N VAL A 30 -19.33 4.73 -7.89
CA VAL A 30 -20.02 3.55 -7.31
C VAL A 30 -19.26 2.99 -6.12
N ARG A 31 -19.77 3.30 -4.92
CA ARG A 31 -19.36 2.62 -3.68
C ARG A 31 -19.72 1.13 -3.78
N ALA A 32 -18.82 0.24 -3.34
CA ALA A 32 -19.12 -1.18 -3.21
C ALA A 32 -20.40 -1.38 -2.38
N ASP A 33 -21.21 -2.40 -2.70
CA ASP A 33 -22.35 -2.76 -1.86
C ASP A 33 -21.81 -3.06 -0.44
N ARG A 34 -22.48 -2.56 0.59
CA ARG A 34 -22.12 -2.81 1.99
C ARG A 34 -22.15 -4.31 2.35
N HIS A 35 -22.77 -5.14 1.51
CA HIS A 35 -22.78 -6.59 1.63
C HIS A 35 -21.62 -7.30 0.93
N ASN A 36 -20.82 -6.60 0.11
CA ASN A 36 -19.62 -7.16 -0.50
C ASN A 36 -18.58 -7.42 0.60
N LYS A 37 -18.45 -8.68 0.99
CA LYS A 37 -17.45 -9.12 1.97
C LYS A 37 -16.14 -9.38 1.25
N CYS A 38 -15.33 -8.35 1.07
CA CYS A 38 -13.90 -8.58 0.85
C CYS A 38 -13.30 -8.80 2.24
N ASP A 39 -13.19 -10.07 2.62
CA ASP A 39 -12.85 -10.52 3.98
C ASP A 39 -11.42 -11.08 4.07
N LYS A 40 -10.66 -11.04 2.96
CA LYS A 40 -9.28 -11.51 2.89
C LYS A 40 -8.30 -10.41 2.56
N TRP A 41 -7.47 -10.08 3.55
CA TRP A 41 -6.41 -9.10 3.49
C TRP A 41 -5.06 -9.79 3.33
N VAL A 42 -4.06 -9.03 2.85
CA VAL A 42 -2.68 -9.55 2.82
C VAL A 42 -2.20 -9.93 4.22
N PHE A 43 -2.70 -9.26 5.27
CA PHE A 43 -2.39 -9.57 6.66
C PHE A 43 -2.79 -11.00 7.05
N ASP A 44 -3.87 -11.55 6.50
CA ASP A 44 -4.31 -12.91 6.80
C ASP A 44 -3.28 -13.96 6.33
N ALA A 45 -2.66 -13.74 5.15
CA ALA A 45 -1.61 -14.61 4.65
C ALA A 45 -0.35 -14.57 5.53
N TYR A 46 -0.02 -13.39 6.07
CA TYR A 46 1.11 -13.21 6.98
C TYR A 46 0.82 -13.81 8.36
N ALA A 47 -0.38 -13.57 8.92
CA ALA A 47 -0.82 -14.17 10.18
C ALA A 47 -0.84 -15.70 10.09
N ALA A 48 -1.35 -16.27 9.00
CA ALA A 48 -1.34 -17.72 8.76
C ALA A 48 0.08 -18.30 8.66
N ALA A 49 1.06 -17.50 8.22
CA ALA A 49 2.47 -17.85 8.21
C ALA A 49 3.19 -17.59 9.55
N GLY A 50 2.46 -17.22 10.60
CA GLY A 50 2.99 -16.99 11.95
C GLY A 50 3.67 -15.63 12.14
N TYR A 51 3.37 -14.65 11.30
CA TYR A 51 3.86 -13.28 11.47
C TYR A 51 3.03 -12.55 12.53
N ALA A 52 3.70 -11.76 13.35
CA ALA A 52 3.05 -10.67 14.04
C ALA A 52 2.77 -9.55 13.04
N THR A 53 1.58 -8.97 13.10
CA THR A 53 1.08 -8.01 12.10
C THR A 53 0.72 -6.67 12.75
N TYR A 54 1.13 -5.59 12.11
CA TYR A 54 0.85 -4.23 12.53
C TYR A 54 0.40 -3.37 11.37
N PHE A 55 -0.69 -2.65 11.56
CA PHE A 55 -1.14 -1.54 10.72
C PHE A 55 -1.27 -0.28 11.58
N GLY A 56 -0.71 0.82 11.11
CA GLY A 56 -0.90 2.11 11.75
C GLY A 56 -0.99 3.26 10.76
N THR A 57 -1.73 4.30 11.15
CA THR A 57 -1.89 5.50 10.34
C THR A 57 -2.02 6.73 11.23
N ASN A 58 -1.48 7.87 10.80
CA ASN A 58 -1.61 9.14 11.52
C ASN A 58 -2.86 9.95 11.11
N MET A 59 -3.92 9.26 10.67
CA MET A 59 -5.20 9.84 10.32
C MET A 59 -6.29 9.32 11.25
N CYS A 60 -7.30 10.14 11.55
CA CYS A 60 -8.58 9.67 12.06
C CYS A 60 -9.61 9.76 10.95
N ASP A 61 -9.43 8.92 9.94
CA ASP A 61 -10.38 8.88 8.86
C ASP A 61 -10.62 7.43 8.48
N TRP A 62 -11.92 7.16 8.44
CA TRP A 62 -12.59 5.95 8.04
C TRP A 62 -12.20 5.62 6.56
N GLY A 63 -11.72 6.62 5.79
CA GLY A 63 -11.33 6.51 4.39
C GLY A 63 -10.30 5.43 4.00
N VAL A 64 -9.15 5.32 4.69
CA VAL A 64 -8.04 4.49 4.18
C VAL A 64 -8.32 2.99 4.28
N MET A 65 -9.22 2.57 5.18
CA MET A 65 -9.58 1.15 5.31
C MET A 65 -11.10 0.88 5.34
N GLU A 66 -11.98 1.82 5.72
CA GLU A 66 -13.44 1.60 5.83
C GLU A 66 -14.29 2.11 4.64
N GLU A 67 -13.85 3.09 3.84
CA GLU A 67 -14.71 3.64 2.76
C GLU A 67 -14.85 2.75 1.52
N VAL A 68 -13.91 1.82 1.29
CA VAL A 68 -13.95 0.90 0.13
C VAL A 68 -14.18 -0.55 0.53
N TYR A 69 -13.89 -0.91 1.79
CA TYR A 69 -14.09 -2.24 2.36
C TYR A 69 -14.48 -2.11 3.84
N PRO A 70 -15.24 -3.04 4.44
CA PRO A 70 -15.48 -3.02 5.87
C PRO A 70 -14.22 -3.50 6.62
N PHE A 71 -13.18 -2.68 6.69
CA PHE A 71 -12.12 -2.88 7.69
C PHE A 71 -12.73 -2.53 9.05
N ASP A 72 -13.30 -3.52 9.72
CA ASP A 72 -13.89 -3.33 11.02
C ASP A 72 -12.81 -2.90 12.01
N THR A 73 -12.73 -1.61 12.34
CA THR A 73 -11.77 -1.08 13.31
C THR A 73 -12.01 -1.63 14.71
N LEU A 74 -13.18 -2.23 14.99
CA LEU A 74 -13.44 -3.00 16.22
C LEU A 74 -12.85 -4.41 16.17
N HIS A 75 -12.63 -4.95 14.97
CA HIS A 75 -12.04 -6.28 14.73
C HIS A 75 -10.98 -6.21 13.62
N PRO A 76 -9.89 -5.45 13.82
CA PRO A 76 -8.90 -5.25 12.77
C PRO A 76 -8.25 -6.58 12.37
N PRO A 77 -7.96 -6.82 11.07
CA PRO A 77 -7.29 -8.03 10.57
C PRO A 77 -5.78 -8.05 10.88
N VAL A 78 -5.35 -7.37 11.94
CA VAL A 78 -3.96 -7.28 12.40
C VAL A 78 -3.89 -7.39 13.92
N ASP A 79 -2.76 -7.87 14.43
CA ASP A 79 -2.54 -7.98 15.89
C ASP A 79 -2.46 -6.60 16.56
N HIS A 80 -1.90 -5.61 15.83
CA HIS A 80 -1.77 -4.24 16.28
C HIS A 80 -2.36 -3.27 15.26
N HIS A 81 -3.42 -2.59 15.67
CA HIS A 81 -4.00 -1.46 14.96
C HIS A 81 -3.68 -0.18 15.74
N LEU A 82 -3.11 0.83 15.07
CA LEU A 82 -2.84 2.13 15.69
C LEU A 82 -3.40 3.28 14.85
N MET A 83 -4.49 3.86 15.32
CA MET A 83 -5.18 4.98 14.67
C MET A 83 -5.79 5.95 15.69
N GLU A 84 -6.27 5.41 16.80
CA GLU A 84 -7.09 6.05 17.82
C GLU A 84 -6.46 7.30 18.45
N PRO A 85 -5.14 7.39 18.69
CA PRO A 85 -4.54 8.62 19.21
C PRO A 85 -4.77 9.85 18.32
N TRP A 86 -4.94 9.63 17.02
CA TRP A 86 -5.20 10.68 16.05
C TRP A 86 -6.69 11.00 15.89
N CYS A 87 -7.57 10.25 16.56
CA CYS A 87 -9.00 10.57 16.68
C CYS A 87 -9.33 11.50 17.84
N HIS A 88 -8.31 11.91 18.60
CA HIS A 88 -8.50 12.86 19.68
C HIS A 88 -8.95 14.21 19.12
N VAL A 89 -9.91 14.86 19.78
CA VAL A 89 -10.46 16.15 19.34
C VAL A 89 -9.39 17.23 19.16
N ASP A 90 -8.32 17.24 19.96
CA ASP A 90 -7.22 18.22 19.80
C ASP A 90 -6.34 17.99 18.55
N TYR A 91 -6.45 16.81 17.93
CA TYR A 91 -5.77 16.46 16.67
C TYR A 91 -6.73 16.51 15.48
N ASP A 92 -7.95 16.00 15.69
CA ASP A 92 -9.07 16.00 14.75
C ASP A 92 -10.06 17.15 15.05
N VAL A 93 -9.49 18.34 15.30
CA VAL A 93 -10.23 19.52 15.84
C VAL A 93 -11.27 20.07 14.88
N ASP A 94 -11.16 19.72 13.60
CA ASP A 94 -12.17 19.98 12.61
C ASP A 94 -12.23 18.72 11.75
N LYS A 95 -13.32 17.94 11.84
CA LYS A 95 -13.71 16.91 10.86
C LYS A 95 -13.84 17.45 9.41
N LEU A 96 -13.38 18.66 9.14
CA LEU A 96 -13.21 19.26 7.83
C LEU A 96 -11.98 18.62 7.17
N TYR A 97 -12.24 17.44 6.62
CA TYR A 97 -11.47 16.52 5.79
C TYR A 97 -10.25 17.02 4.98
N PHE A 98 -9.96 18.32 4.83
CA PHE A 98 -8.96 18.82 3.87
C PHE A 98 -8.21 20.09 4.30
N ARG A 99 -7.80 20.23 5.57
CA ARG A 99 -6.88 21.32 5.95
C ARG A 99 -5.44 20.95 5.55
N PRO A 100 -4.76 21.78 4.73
CA PRO A 100 -3.43 21.49 4.16
C PRO A 100 -2.26 21.76 5.14
N MET A 101 -2.46 21.61 6.45
CA MET A 101 -1.48 21.99 7.46
C MET A 101 -1.03 20.80 8.30
N SER A 102 0.29 20.70 8.46
CA SER A 102 0.97 19.70 9.28
C SER A 102 0.24 19.41 10.58
N ARG A 103 -0.05 18.12 10.82
CA ARG A 103 -0.75 17.68 12.01
C ARG A 103 0.27 17.37 13.09
N CYS A 104 0.10 17.98 14.27
CA CYS A 104 0.94 17.71 15.44
C CYS A 104 0.09 17.05 16.52
N LEU A 105 0.63 16.04 17.20
CA LEU A 105 0.02 15.41 18.37
C LEU A 105 0.88 15.74 19.60
N GLY A 106 0.32 16.49 20.56
CA GLY A 106 1.05 16.89 21.77
C GLY A 106 2.32 17.72 21.48
N GLY A 107 2.28 18.59 20.47
CA GLY A 107 3.41 19.45 20.09
C GLY A 107 4.54 18.75 19.33
N ARG A 108 4.34 17.51 18.89
CA ARG A 108 5.28 16.77 18.03
C ARG A 108 4.64 16.44 16.68
N PRO A 109 5.41 16.30 15.59
CA PRO A 109 4.88 15.85 14.31
C PRO A 109 4.11 14.53 14.47
N ALA A 110 2.97 14.38 13.80
CA ALA A 110 2.09 13.23 14.01
C ALA A 110 2.76 11.89 13.73
N HIS A 111 3.56 11.82 12.66
CA HIS A 111 4.32 10.62 12.29
C HIS A 111 5.31 10.16 13.37
N ALA A 112 5.76 11.04 14.27
CA ALA A 112 6.76 10.68 15.28
C ALA A 112 6.25 9.60 16.25
N ALA A 113 4.98 9.66 16.64
CA ALA A 113 4.36 8.64 17.47
C ALA A 113 4.18 7.32 16.70
N LEU A 114 3.80 7.39 15.42
CA LEU A 114 3.64 6.24 14.53
C LEU A 114 4.95 5.49 14.33
N MET A 115 6.02 6.21 13.95
CA MET A 115 7.36 5.65 13.78
C MET A 115 7.91 5.05 15.09
N LYS A 116 7.63 5.69 16.23
CA LYS A 116 8.02 5.14 17.54
C LYS A 116 7.32 3.82 17.80
N TYR A 117 6.00 3.74 17.58
CA TYR A 117 5.23 2.53 17.79
C TYR A 117 5.72 1.40 16.89
N GLU A 118 5.96 1.67 15.60
CA GLU A 118 6.53 0.68 14.68
C GLU A 118 7.84 0.09 15.21
N ARG A 119 8.78 0.93 15.69
CA ARG A 119 10.04 0.43 16.27
C ARG A 119 9.82 -0.41 17.52
N ASP A 120 8.88 -0.01 18.37
CA ASP A 120 8.55 -0.73 19.60
C ASP A 120 7.92 -2.09 19.27
N PHE A 121 6.98 -2.14 18.32
CA PHE A 121 6.37 -3.36 17.78
C PHE A 121 7.44 -4.30 17.21
N LEU A 122 8.29 -3.81 16.29
CA LEU A 122 9.33 -4.61 15.66
C LEU A 122 10.34 -5.18 16.66
N ARG A 123 10.57 -4.48 17.77
CA ARG A 123 11.44 -4.92 18.88
C ARG A 123 10.75 -5.94 19.77
N ALA A 124 9.51 -5.68 20.20
CA ALA A 124 8.75 -6.55 21.09
C ALA A 124 8.50 -7.93 20.46
N TYR A 125 8.24 -7.96 19.15
CA TYR A 125 7.96 -9.17 18.39
C TYR A 125 9.20 -9.75 17.69
N ALA A 126 10.42 -9.33 18.05
CA ALA A 126 11.66 -9.76 17.39
C ALA A 126 11.87 -11.29 17.26
N PRO A 127 11.38 -12.16 18.18
CA PRO A 127 11.45 -13.61 18.01
C PRO A 127 10.59 -14.15 16.86
N LEU A 128 9.58 -13.39 16.42
CA LEU A 128 8.64 -13.75 15.36
C LEU A 128 8.98 -13.03 14.05
N PRO A 129 8.61 -13.60 12.89
CA PRO A 129 8.53 -12.81 11.67
C PRO A 129 7.47 -11.71 11.84
N ARG A 130 7.67 -10.55 11.21
CA ARG A 130 6.87 -9.35 11.45
C ARG A 130 6.51 -8.67 10.15
N LEU A 131 5.25 -8.27 10.01
CA LEU A 131 4.75 -7.38 8.97
C LEU A 131 4.33 -6.07 9.63
N SER A 132 4.95 -4.97 9.20
CA SER A 132 4.58 -3.62 9.60
C SER A 132 4.08 -2.86 8.38
N TRP A 133 2.92 -2.21 8.52
CA TRP A 133 2.35 -1.32 7.52
C TRP A 133 2.03 0.02 8.16
N SER A 134 2.73 1.08 7.78
CA SER A 134 2.49 2.43 8.30
C SER A 134 2.09 3.37 7.18
N VAL A 135 0.99 4.11 7.36
CA VAL A 135 0.49 5.13 6.43
C VAL A 135 0.74 6.52 7.01
N TYR A 136 1.32 7.39 6.19
CA TYR A 136 1.68 8.77 6.56
C TYR A 136 0.86 9.74 5.70
N LEU A 137 0.04 10.57 6.35
CA LEU A 137 -0.88 11.51 5.69
C LEU A 137 -0.20 12.82 5.27
N GLU A 138 1.07 13.04 5.59
CA GLU A 138 1.81 14.26 5.24
C GLU A 138 1.87 14.53 3.73
N GLY A 139 1.67 13.51 2.89
CA GLY A 139 1.56 13.66 1.44
C GLY A 139 0.17 14.03 0.92
N HIS A 140 -0.86 13.94 1.74
CA HIS A 140 -2.23 14.26 1.38
C HIS A 140 -2.48 15.78 1.57
N GLU A 141 -1.72 16.60 0.86
CA GLU A 141 -1.89 18.05 0.81
C GLU A 141 -1.34 18.67 -0.50
N PRO A 142 -1.94 19.76 -1.00
CA PRO A 142 -1.71 20.25 -2.36
C PRO A 142 -0.54 21.22 -2.54
N THR A 143 0.19 21.55 -1.47
CA THR A 143 1.26 22.56 -1.45
C THR A 143 2.67 21.98 -1.50
N PHE A 144 2.83 20.67 -1.34
CA PHE A 144 4.11 19.95 -1.22
C PHE A 144 4.99 20.37 -0.04
N ARG A 145 4.43 21.08 0.93
CA ARG A 145 5.16 21.60 2.10
C ARG A 145 5.11 20.65 3.28
N ALA A 146 3.98 19.98 3.53
CA ALA A 146 3.89 19.12 4.72
C ALA A 146 4.80 17.89 4.58
N MET A 147 4.96 17.37 3.37
CA MET A 147 5.90 16.28 3.08
C MET A 147 7.34 16.62 3.50
N SER A 148 7.76 17.88 3.38
CA SER A 148 9.11 18.31 3.80
C SER A 148 9.36 18.13 5.31
N LEU A 149 8.31 18.08 6.12
CA LEU A 149 8.40 17.84 7.56
C LEU A 149 8.59 16.35 7.89
N LEU A 150 8.20 15.45 6.97
CA LEU A 150 8.38 14.01 7.10
C LEU A 150 9.76 13.56 6.61
N ASP A 151 10.34 14.23 5.59
CA ASP A 151 11.51 13.75 4.84
C ASP A 151 12.71 13.37 5.73
N ALA A 152 13.17 14.29 6.59
CA ALA A 152 14.32 14.05 7.47
C ALA A 152 14.04 12.96 8.52
N ASP A 153 12.84 12.94 9.08
CA ASP A 153 12.44 11.97 10.11
C ASP A 153 12.23 10.57 9.50
N LEU A 154 11.69 10.49 8.29
CA LEU A 154 11.56 9.25 7.53
C LEU A 154 12.92 8.69 7.15
N ALA A 155 13.84 9.52 6.65
CA ALA A 155 15.20 9.08 6.34
C ALA A 155 15.92 8.53 7.58
N ALA A 156 15.84 9.25 8.72
CA ALA A 156 16.41 8.82 9.99
C ALA A 156 15.77 7.50 10.48
N HIS A 157 14.45 7.36 10.34
CA HIS A 157 13.72 6.16 10.73
C HIS A 157 14.09 4.95 9.85
N LEU A 158 14.21 5.11 8.53
CA LEU A 158 14.65 4.04 7.62
C LEU A 158 16.08 3.57 7.94
N LEU A 159 16.99 4.51 8.23
CA LEU A 159 18.35 4.19 8.67
C LEU A 159 18.34 3.45 10.01
N HIS A 160 17.48 3.86 10.95
CA HIS A 160 17.30 3.16 12.22
C HIS A 160 16.81 1.73 12.02
N LEU A 161 15.77 1.53 11.21
CA LEU A 161 15.24 0.20 10.90
C LEU A 161 16.31 -0.70 10.26
N ARG A 162 17.08 -0.14 9.32
CA ARG A 162 18.19 -0.85 8.68
C ARG A 162 19.28 -1.23 9.69
N ALA A 163 19.66 -0.33 10.60
CA ALA A 163 20.64 -0.61 11.64
C ALA A 163 20.14 -1.68 12.64
N ALA A 164 18.87 -1.62 13.04
CA ALA A 164 18.28 -2.52 14.03
C ALA A 164 18.00 -3.93 13.47
N HIS A 165 17.59 -4.05 12.20
CA HIS A 165 17.15 -5.32 11.62
C HIS A 165 18.12 -5.90 10.58
N GLY A 166 19.05 -5.09 10.06
CA GLY A 166 20.12 -5.50 9.18
C GLY A 166 19.62 -6.22 7.92
N GLU A 167 20.21 -7.38 7.63
CA GLU A 167 19.93 -8.19 6.44
C GLU A 167 18.62 -9.01 6.51
N ARG A 168 17.76 -8.77 7.51
CA ARG A 168 16.49 -9.50 7.69
C ARG A 168 15.25 -8.65 7.38
N LEU A 169 15.45 -7.48 6.76
CA LEU A 169 14.39 -6.50 6.52
C LEU A 169 14.30 -6.16 5.04
N VAL A 170 13.10 -6.33 4.49
CA VAL A 170 12.69 -5.73 3.21
C VAL A 170 11.82 -4.53 3.56
N ILE A 171 12.05 -3.39 2.91
CA ILE A 171 11.21 -2.19 3.07
C ILE A 171 10.62 -1.85 1.70
N LEU A 172 9.31 -1.67 1.65
CA LEU A 172 8.61 -1.11 0.50
C LEU A 172 8.08 0.27 0.90
N LEU A 173 8.48 1.30 0.16
CA LEU A 173 7.95 2.67 0.28
C LEU A 173 7.03 2.91 -0.90
N ILE A 174 5.75 3.15 -0.63
CA ILE A 174 4.70 3.13 -1.65
C ILE A 174 3.79 4.34 -1.41
N SER A 175 3.39 5.03 -2.47
CA SER A 175 2.18 5.87 -2.43
C SER A 175 1.06 5.20 -3.22
N ASP A 176 -0.17 5.49 -2.84
CA ASP A 176 -1.35 5.07 -3.57
C ASP A 176 -1.42 5.79 -4.92
N HIS A 177 -1.28 7.11 -4.94
CA HIS A 177 -1.23 7.92 -6.16
C HIS A 177 -0.23 9.06 -6.02
N GLY A 178 -0.05 9.85 -7.09
CA GLY A 178 0.57 11.18 -7.00
C GLY A 178 -0.47 12.25 -6.64
N ILE A 179 -0.14 13.53 -6.85
CA ILE A 179 -1.07 14.62 -6.51
C ILE A 179 -2.36 14.53 -7.34
N HIS A 180 -3.52 14.68 -6.69
CA HIS A 180 -4.85 14.51 -7.33
C HIS A 180 -5.79 15.71 -7.14
N TYR A 181 -5.31 16.78 -6.50
CA TYR A 181 -6.07 18.01 -6.30
C TYR A 181 -5.17 19.22 -6.06
N GLY A 182 -5.74 20.42 -6.22
CA GLY A 182 -5.08 21.68 -5.93
C GLY A 182 -4.32 22.27 -7.11
N LYS A 183 -3.72 23.45 -6.90
CA LYS A 183 -3.23 24.32 -7.98
C LYS A 183 -2.27 23.66 -8.96
N TYR A 184 -1.41 22.76 -8.49
CA TYR A 184 -0.50 22.03 -9.38
C TYR A 184 -1.25 20.99 -10.23
N TYR A 185 -2.13 20.20 -9.61
CA TYR A 185 -2.96 19.24 -10.31
C TYR A 185 -3.85 19.91 -11.38
N ASP A 186 -4.54 20.98 -11.01
CA ASP A 186 -5.50 21.69 -11.89
C ASP A 186 -4.82 22.55 -12.97
N GLY A 187 -3.66 23.14 -12.64
CA GLY A 187 -3.06 24.21 -13.45
C GLY A 187 -1.81 23.80 -14.25
N ALA A 188 -1.11 22.75 -13.86
CA ALA A 188 0.13 22.33 -14.54
C ALA A 188 -0.16 21.28 -15.63
N LYS A 189 0.55 21.37 -16.76
CA LYS A 189 0.48 20.36 -17.84
C LYS A 189 0.85 18.93 -17.41
N ALA A 190 1.56 18.80 -16.29
CA ALA A 190 1.95 17.53 -15.69
C ALA A 190 1.04 17.13 -14.52
N GLY A 191 0.20 18.03 -14.01
CA GLY A 191 -0.59 17.82 -12.79
C GLY A 191 -1.49 16.59 -12.85
N ALA A 192 -2.35 16.51 -13.86
CA ALA A 192 -3.23 15.35 -14.05
C ALA A 192 -2.47 14.04 -14.32
N ARG A 193 -1.28 14.10 -14.94
CA ARG A 193 -0.45 12.90 -15.18
C ARG A 193 0.21 12.41 -13.90
N GLU A 194 0.60 13.32 -13.01
CA GLU A 194 1.22 12.98 -11.73
C GLU A 194 0.31 12.10 -10.88
N HIS A 195 -1.02 12.27 -10.97
CA HIS A 195 -1.98 11.41 -10.26
C HIS A 195 -1.75 9.92 -10.53
N ALA A 196 -1.46 9.55 -11.78
CA ALA A 196 -1.19 8.17 -12.20
C ALA A 196 0.25 7.69 -11.92
N LEU A 197 1.09 8.51 -11.28
CA LEU A 197 2.51 8.22 -11.01
C LEU A 197 2.74 8.08 -9.50
N PRO A 198 2.44 6.92 -8.90
CA PRO A 198 2.74 6.66 -7.51
C PRO A 198 4.25 6.51 -7.27
N LEU A 199 4.65 6.84 -6.04
CA LEU A 199 5.97 6.52 -5.52
C LEU A 199 6.09 5.01 -5.30
N PHE A 200 7.19 4.40 -5.75
CA PHE A 200 7.50 3.02 -5.39
C PHE A 200 9.02 2.80 -5.28
N TYR A 201 9.50 2.54 -4.07
CA TYR A 201 10.85 2.07 -3.80
C TYR A 201 10.82 0.74 -3.04
N ALA A 202 11.68 -0.18 -3.45
CA ALA A 202 11.84 -1.46 -2.77
C ALA A 202 13.30 -1.65 -2.35
N LEU A 203 13.53 -1.80 -1.04
CA LEU A 203 14.84 -1.94 -0.43
C LEU A 203 15.00 -3.39 0.05
N PHE A 204 15.90 -4.13 -0.59
CA PHE A 204 16.18 -5.52 -0.27
C PHE A 204 17.55 -5.71 0.42
N PRO A 205 17.68 -6.68 1.34
CA PRO A 205 18.96 -7.09 1.88
C PRO A 205 19.95 -7.53 0.79
N ARG A 206 21.18 -7.02 0.81
CA ARG A 206 22.23 -7.43 -0.13
C ARG A 206 22.51 -8.92 -0.06
N ARG A 207 22.38 -9.52 1.13
CA ARG A 207 22.53 -10.98 1.30
C ARG A 207 21.48 -11.76 0.50
N VAL A 208 20.23 -11.30 0.48
CA VAL A 208 19.15 -11.95 -0.28
C VAL A 208 19.43 -11.80 -1.78
N LEU A 209 19.80 -10.60 -2.24
CA LEU A 209 20.11 -10.37 -3.65
C LEU A 209 21.30 -11.23 -4.12
N GLY A 210 22.37 -11.31 -3.34
CA GLY A 210 23.53 -12.15 -3.68
C GLY A 210 23.26 -13.66 -3.61
N ALA A 211 22.34 -14.12 -2.76
CA ALA A 211 21.94 -15.53 -2.68
C ALA A 211 20.95 -15.93 -3.78
N TYR A 212 20.20 -14.97 -4.34
CA TYR A 212 19.20 -15.20 -5.39
C TYR A 212 19.42 -14.24 -6.57
N PRO A 213 20.45 -14.48 -7.42
CA PRO A 213 20.78 -13.57 -8.53
C PRO A 213 19.64 -13.38 -9.54
N ALA A 214 18.76 -14.37 -9.69
CA ALA A 214 17.56 -14.24 -10.53
C ALA A 214 16.59 -13.18 -9.99
N VAL A 215 16.46 -13.08 -8.66
CA VAL A 215 15.63 -12.06 -7.99
C VAL A 215 16.26 -10.68 -8.17
N GLU A 216 17.58 -10.55 -8.02
CA GLU A 216 18.30 -9.30 -8.28
C GLU A 216 18.13 -8.85 -9.74
N ALA A 217 18.30 -9.77 -10.70
CA ALA A 217 18.11 -9.48 -12.11
C ALA A 217 16.67 -9.06 -12.44
N ALA A 218 15.67 -9.74 -11.86
CA ALA A 218 14.27 -9.38 -12.00
C ALA A 218 13.98 -7.98 -11.46
N LEU A 219 14.38 -7.69 -10.22
CA LEU A 219 14.20 -6.37 -9.59
C LEU A 219 14.86 -5.25 -10.42
N CYS A 220 16.07 -5.47 -10.91
CA CYS A 220 16.78 -4.51 -11.77
C CYS A 220 16.06 -4.28 -13.10
N ALA A 221 15.60 -5.34 -13.77
CA ALA A 221 14.86 -5.22 -15.02
C ALA A 221 13.49 -4.56 -14.83
N ASN A 222 12.82 -4.84 -13.71
CA ASN A 222 11.47 -4.37 -13.39
C ASN A 222 11.40 -2.86 -13.13
N GLN A 223 12.52 -2.18 -12.87
CA GLN A 223 12.58 -0.70 -12.75
C GLN A 223 12.09 0.05 -14.00
N ARG A 224 12.04 -0.61 -15.16
CA ARG A 224 11.57 -0.04 -16.43
C ARG A 224 10.39 -0.82 -17.01
N ARG A 225 9.57 -1.43 -16.16
CA ARG A 225 8.40 -2.23 -16.55
C ARG A 225 7.12 -1.57 -16.06
N LEU A 226 6.03 -1.85 -16.76
CA LEU A 226 4.69 -1.49 -16.30
C LEU A 226 4.31 -2.40 -15.13
N VAL A 227 4.30 -1.82 -13.93
CA VAL A 227 3.92 -2.47 -12.68
C VAL A 227 2.66 -1.82 -12.12
N SER A 228 1.89 -2.57 -11.35
CA SER A 228 0.66 -2.10 -10.72
C SER A 228 0.55 -2.63 -9.29
N PRO A 229 -0.40 -2.13 -8.48
CA PRO A 229 -0.62 -2.63 -7.12
C PRO A 229 -0.88 -4.15 -7.04
N PHE A 230 -1.41 -4.76 -8.10
CA PHE A 230 -1.57 -6.21 -8.22
C PHE A 230 -0.23 -6.95 -8.13
N ASP A 231 0.81 -6.41 -8.75
CA ASP A 231 2.16 -6.99 -8.72
C ASP A 231 2.80 -6.82 -7.35
N VAL A 232 2.55 -5.68 -6.69
CA VAL A 232 3.03 -5.45 -5.33
C VAL A 232 2.38 -6.46 -4.39
N HIS A 233 1.08 -6.72 -4.51
CA HIS A 233 0.44 -7.76 -3.71
C HIS A 233 0.99 -9.16 -4.00
N ALA A 234 1.15 -9.52 -5.28
CA ALA A 234 1.82 -10.77 -5.66
C ALA A 234 3.24 -10.87 -5.07
N THR A 235 3.94 -9.73 -4.98
CA THR A 235 5.25 -9.63 -4.32
C THR A 235 5.15 -9.88 -2.83
N LEU A 236 4.17 -9.27 -2.14
CA LEU A 236 3.94 -9.48 -0.71
C LEU A 236 3.62 -10.95 -0.40
N LEU A 237 2.81 -11.63 -1.21
CA LEU A 237 2.53 -13.06 -1.05
C LEU A 237 3.75 -13.93 -1.35
N HIS A 238 4.55 -13.55 -2.36
CA HIS A 238 5.82 -14.22 -2.64
C HIS A 238 6.82 -14.08 -1.50
N LEU A 239 6.90 -12.93 -0.82
CA LEU A 239 7.78 -12.78 0.35
C LEU A 239 7.43 -13.75 1.49
N VAL A 240 6.16 -14.11 1.66
CA VAL A 240 5.71 -15.10 2.67
C VAL A 240 6.17 -16.52 2.31
N SER A 241 6.14 -16.87 1.02
CA SER A 241 6.45 -18.21 0.51
C SER A 241 7.85 -18.34 -0.11
N PHE A 242 8.66 -17.30 0.06
CA PHE A 242 9.98 -17.17 -0.54
C PHE A 242 10.86 -18.41 -0.26
N PRO A 243 11.57 -18.96 -1.27
CA PRO A 243 11.96 -18.32 -2.53
C PRO A 243 11.08 -18.60 -3.75
N ALA A 244 9.99 -19.35 -3.59
CA ALA A 244 9.10 -19.69 -4.70
C ALA A 244 7.78 -18.92 -4.59
N PRO A 245 7.23 -18.40 -5.70
CA PRO A 245 5.96 -17.70 -5.65
C PRO A 245 4.82 -18.67 -5.29
N PRO A 246 3.81 -18.22 -4.54
CA PRO A 246 2.64 -19.04 -4.29
C PRO A 246 1.80 -19.07 -5.57
N LYS A 247 0.87 -20.03 -5.64
CA LYS A 247 -0.18 -19.96 -6.65
C LYS A 247 -1.06 -18.75 -6.33
N LEU A 248 -0.99 -17.72 -7.18
CA LEU A 248 -1.90 -16.59 -7.09
C LEU A 248 -3.32 -17.03 -7.48
N PRO A 249 -4.37 -16.43 -6.92
CA PRO A 249 -5.72 -16.67 -7.41
C PRO A 249 -5.83 -16.25 -8.86
N ASP A 250 -6.78 -16.88 -9.55
CA ASP A 250 -7.13 -16.46 -10.89
C ASP A 250 -7.93 -15.16 -10.81
N TRP A 251 -7.25 -14.03 -11.03
CA TRP A 251 -7.87 -12.71 -11.15
C TRP A 251 -8.39 -12.44 -12.57
N SER A 252 -8.37 -13.44 -13.47
CA SER A 252 -9.02 -13.33 -14.77
C SER A 252 -10.53 -13.53 -14.62
N GLY A 253 -11.28 -12.44 -14.72
CA GLY A 253 -12.73 -12.47 -14.85
C GLY A 253 -13.15 -12.68 -16.31
N THR A 254 -14.46 -12.83 -16.54
CA THR A 254 -15.07 -12.89 -17.88
C THR A 254 -14.75 -11.66 -18.74
N THR A 255 -14.48 -10.49 -18.12
CA THR A 255 -14.24 -9.20 -18.79
C THR A 255 -12.87 -8.59 -18.55
N SER A 256 -12.06 -9.11 -17.61
CA SER A 256 -10.75 -8.54 -17.25
C SER A 256 -9.67 -9.62 -17.23
N ARG A 257 -8.55 -9.39 -17.94
CA ARG A 257 -7.42 -10.34 -18.05
C ARG A 257 -6.23 -9.90 -17.20
N VAL A 258 -6.45 -9.67 -15.90
CA VAL A 258 -5.35 -9.24 -15.02
C VAL A 258 -4.44 -10.42 -14.76
N ALA A 259 -3.16 -10.21 -15.06
CA ALA A 259 -2.10 -11.18 -14.91
C ALA A 259 -1.04 -10.56 -14.00
N PRO A 260 -1.25 -10.61 -12.68
CA PRO A 260 -0.27 -10.11 -11.73
C PRO A 260 1.03 -10.92 -11.80
N ARG A 261 2.14 -10.27 -11.48
CA ARG A 261 3.42 -10.96 -11.35
C ARG A 261 4.21 -10.39 -10.20
N SER A 262 4.76 -11.27 -9.38
CA SER A 262 5.69 -10.87 -8.33
C SER A 262 6.86 -10.11 -8.94
N LEU A 263 7.26 -9.00 -8.32
CA LEU A 263 8.41 -8.20 -8.72
C LEU A 263 9.75 -8.91 -8.47
N LEU A 264 9.73 -10.03 -7.74
CA LEU A 264 10.88 -10.94 -7.59
C LEU A 264 11.06 -11.84 -8.82
N GLU A 265 10.13 -11.78 -9.78
CA GLU A 265 10.20 -12.43 -11.09
C GLU A 265 10.20 -11.37 -12.21
N LEU A 266 10.69 -11.74 -13.39
CA LEU A 266 10.77 -10.80 -14.52
C LEU A 266 9.37 -10.44 -15.04
N VAL A 267 9.00 -9.17 -14.95
CA VAL A 267 7.79 -8.61 -15.58
C VAL A 267 8.04 -8.46 -17.09
N PRO A 268 7.11 -8.91 -17.96
CA PRO A 268 7.27 -8.81 -19.41
C PRO A 268 7.50 -7.39 -19.90
N ALA A 269 8.41 -7.24 -20.88
CA ALA A 269 8.73 -5.95 -21.48
C ALA A 269 7.56 -5.30 -22.22
N ASN A 270 6.76 -6.13 -22.88
CA ASN A 270 5.62 -5.77 -23.71
C ASN A 270 4.30 -6.00 -22.98
N ARG A 271 4.28 -5.85 -21.64
CA ARG A 271 3.07 -6.04 -20.83
C ARG A 271 2.04 -4.97 -21.20
N ALA A 272 0.81 -5.42 -21.49
CA ALA A 272 -0.30 -4.53 -21.80
C ALA A 272 -0.96 -4.01 -20.50
N CYS A 273 -1.53 -2.80 -20.56
CA CYS A 273 -2.22 -2.14 -19.45
C CYS A 273 -3.34 -3.01 -18.86
N ALA A 274 -4.15 -3.62 -19.72
CA ALA A 274 -5.22 -4.55 -19.31
C ALA A 274 -4.69 -5.71 -18.46
N SER A 275 -3.49 -6.24 -18.79
CA SER A 275 -2.86 -7.31 -18.00
C SER A 275 -2.25 -6.83 -16.69
N ALA A 276 -2.00 -5.53 -16.56
CA ALA A 276 -1.62 -4.87 -15.32
C ALA A 276 -2.85 -4.39 -14.50
N GLY A 277 -4.07 -4.56 -15.01
CA GLY A 277 -5.27 -4.05 -14.36
C GLY A 277 -5.46 -2.53 -14.49
N ILE A 278 -4.82 -1.91 -15.48
CA ILE A 278 -4.89 -0.47 -15.75
C ILE A 278 -5.84 -0.27 -16.95
N LYS A 279 -6.82 0.64 -16.82
CA LYS A 279 -7.71 1.02 -17.93
C LYS A 279 -6.88 1.64 -19.06
N THR A 280 -7.33 1.46 -20.30
CA THR A 280 -6.57 1.96 -21.46
C THR A 280 -6.42 3.47 -21.43
N GLU A 281 -7.46 4.20 -21.00
CA GLU A 281 -7.42 5.66 -20.83
C GLU A 281 -6.41 6.14 -19.76
N ASP A 282 -6.18 5.34 -18.72
CA ASP A 282 -5.28 5.67 -17.60
C ASP A 282 -3.85 5.17 -17.84
N CYS A 283 -3.65 4.41 -18.91
CA CYS A 283 -2.34 3.88 -19.23
C CYS A 283 -1.47 4.96 -19.86
N GLY A 284 -0.62 5.58 -19.03
CA GLY A 284 0.29 6.63 -19.47
C GLY A 284 1.09 6.21 -20.69
N THR A 285 0.91 6.94 -21.80
CA THR A 285 1.92 6.98 -22.86
C THR A 285 3.11 7.75 -22.30
N CYS A 286 4.18 7.03 -22.00
CA CYS A 286 5.50 7.64 -21.75
C CYS A 286 6.01 8.33 -23.03
#